data_AF-A0A1X6MKV5-F1
#
_entry.id   AF-A0A1X6MKV5-F1
#
_cell.length_a   1.000
_cell.length_b   1.000
_cell.length_c   1.000
_cell.angle_alpha   90.00
_cell.angle_beta   90.00
_cell.angle_gamma   90.00
#
_symmetry.space_group_name_H-M   'P 1'
#
loop_
_entity.id
_entity.type
_entity.pdbx_description
1 polymer ?
#
loop_
_entity_poly.entity_id
_entity_poly.type
_entity_poly.pdbx_seq_one_letter_code
_entity_poly.pdbx_strand_id
1 'polypeptide(L)'
;ARAQSTVVVTSNARYDDAAVPLASVACYGAAGSGISTEPVETFGALPAFPFIGGAALAAGWAAAACGTCWELAYARYTVAVLVIDHASAGLNISVEAFDQLHGGTAAR
;
A
#
# COMPACT_ATOMS: atom_id res chain seq x y z
N ALA A 1 3.89 -14.85 -19.62
CA ALA A 1 4.24 -15.37 -18.29
C ALA A 1 3.93 -14.29 -17.27
N ARG A 2 3.15 -14.57 -16.22
CA ARG A 2 3.07 -13.65 -15.07
C ARG A 2 4.39 -13.80 -14.31
N ALA A 3 5.14 -12.71 -14.16
CA ALA A 3 6.31 -12.73 -13.28
C ALA A 3 5.80 -12.74 -11.85
N GLN A 4 6.16 -13.75 -11.07
CA GLN A 4 5.84 -13.86 -9.65
C GLN A 4 7.16 -13.86 -8.88
N SER A 5 7.30 -12.93 -7.95
CA SER A 5 8.47 -12.78 -7.09
C SER A 5 8.07 -12.97 -5.64
N THR A 6 8.87 -13.70 -4.88
CA THR A 6 8.71 -13.81 -3.43
C THR A 6 9.32 -12.59 -2.76
N VAL A 7 8.59 -11.98 -1.85
CA VAL A 7 8.99 -10.78 -1.10
C VAL A 7 8.63 -10.95 0.37
N VAL A 8 9.36 -10.26 1.25
CA VAL A 8 8.98 -10.14 2.66
C VAL A 8 7.82 -9.16 2.75
N VAL A 9 6.80 -9.51 3.53
CA VAL A 9 5.65 -8.64 3.82
C VAL A 9 5.58 -8.45 5.34
N THR A 10 5.52 -7.20 5.78
CA THR A 10 5.26 -6.80 7.16
C THR A 10 3.99 -5.95 7.23
N SER A 11 3.52 -5.67 8.45
CA SER A 11 2.40 -4.75 8.68
C SER A 11 2.78 -3.56 9.54
N ASN A 12 2.07 -2.44 9.37
CA ASN A 12 2.20 -1.25 10.20
C ASN A 12 0.85 -0.56 10.34
N ALA A 13 0.40 -0.38 11.59
CA ALA A 13 -0.90 0.21 11.91
C ALA A 13 -1.09 1.66 11.45
N ARG A 14 -0.01 2.35 11.08
CA ARG A 14 -0.10 3.68 10.45
C ARG A 14 -0.94 3.67 9.18
N TYR A 15 -0.92 2.59 8.41
CA TYR A 15 -1.69 2.47 7.17
C TYR A 15 -3.18 2.18 7.41
N ASP A 16 -3.56 1.89 8.66
CA ASP A 16 -4.95 1.66 9.09
C ASP A 16 -5.61 2.97 9.56
N ASP A 17 -4.81 4.03 9.78
CA ASP A 17 -5.30 5.32 10.26
C ASP A 17 -5.77 6.20 9.09
N ALA A 18 -7.10 6.26 8.93
CA ALA A 18 -7.78 7.03 7.90
C ALA A 18 -7.48 8.54 7.96
N ALA A 19 -7.01 9.08 9.08
CA ALA A 19 -6.74 10.50 9.26
C ALA A 19 -5.32 10.91 8.82
N VAL A 20 -4.43 9.95 8.51
CA VAL A 20 -3.06 10.26 8.10
C VAL A 20 -3.06 10.99 6.75
N PRO A 21 -2.42 12.18 6.64
CA PRO A 21 -2.38 12.92 5.39
C PRO A 21 -1.60 12.21 4.30
N LEU A 22 -2.07 12.23 3.05
CA LEU A 22 -1.33 11.71 1.90
C LEU A 22 0.00 12.45 1.69
N ALA A 23 0.07 13.73 2.05
CA ALA A 23 1.30 14.53 2.00
C ALA A 23 2.47 13.98 2.82
N SER A 24 2.23 12.98 3.68
CA SER A 24 3.23 12.38 4.57
C SER A 24 3.94 11.14 3.99
N VAL A 25 3.57 10.67 2.79
CA VAL A 25 4.12 9.46 2.17
C VAL A 25 4.87 9.74 0.88
N ALA A 26 5.80 8.85 0.52
CA ALA A 26 6.74 9.06 -0.59
C ALA A 26 6.07 9.26 -1.96
N CYS A 27 4.89 8.68 -2.18
CA CYS A 27 4.18 8.76 -3.46
C CYS A 27 3.23 9.96 -3.58
N TYR A 28 3.18 10.84 -2.58
CA TYR A 28 2.35 12.04 -2.65
C TYR A 28 2.67 12.89 -3.88
N GLY A 29 1.64 13.17 -4.69
CA GLY A 29 1.79 13.94 -5.92
C GLY A 29 2.72 13.33 -6.97
N ALA A 30 3.08 12.04 -6.84
CA ALA A 30 3.90 11.32 -7.82
C ALA A 30 3.21 11.36 -9.19
N ALA A 31 3.89 11.91 -10.20
CA ALA A 31 3.31 12.09 -11.53
C ALA A 31 2.85 10.74 -12.12
N GLY A 32 1.57 10.64 -12.49
CA GLY A 32 0.98 9.43 -13.05
C GLY A 32 0.59 8.34 -12.04
N SER A 33 0.76 8.58 -10.73
CA SER A 33 0.36 7.62 -9.69
C SER A 33 -1.15 7.62 -9.40
N GLY A 34 -1.86 8.70 -9.75
CA GLY A 34 -3.26 8.89 -9.36
C GLY A 34 -3.45 9.17 -7.85
N ILE A 35 -2.36 9.30 -7.09
CA ILE A 35 -2.38 9.76 -5.70
C ILE A 35 -2.41 11.29 -5.73
N SER A 36 -3.34 11.86 -4.96
CA SER A 36 -3.64 13.28 -5.00
C SER A 36 -2.44 14.16 -4.67
N THR A 37 -2.46 15.36 -5.25
CA THR A 37 -1.59 16.49 -4.91
C THR A 37 -2.25 17.45 -3.92
N GLU A 38 -3.47 17.16 -3.48
CA GLU A 38 -4.20 17.99 -2.54
C GLU A 38 -3.72 17.70 -1.11
N PRO A 39 -3.28 18.72 -0.34
CA PRO A 39 -2.66 18.53 0.97
C PRO A 39 -3.66 18.10 2.06
N VAL A 40 -4.96 18.22 1.80
CA VAL A 40 -6.04 17.90 2.74
C VAL A 40 -6.53 16.45 2.63
N GLU A 41 -6.11 15.72 1.60
CA GLU A 41 -6.51 14.33 1.45
C GLU A 41 -5.74 13.41 2.41
N THR A 42 -6.45 12.43 2.94
CA THR A 42 -5.94 11.46 3.91
C THR A 42 -6.00 10.05 3.35
N PHE A 43 -5.40 9.08 4.05
CA PHE A 43 -5.43 7.68 3.66
C PHE A 43 -6.85 7.16 3.46
N GLY A 44 -7.80 7.57 4.30
CA GLY A 44 -9.21 7.16 4.21
C GLY A 44 -9.93 7.61 2.94
N ALA A 45 -9.39 8.60 2.20
CA ALA A 45 -9.94 9.04 0.93
C ALA A 45 -9.55 8.12 -0.25
N LEU A 46 -8.56 7.25 -0.07
CA LEU A 46 -8.10 6.35 -1.12
C LEU A 46 -9.15 5.25 -1.38
N PRO A 47 -9.45 4.93 -2.66
CA PRO A 47 -10.46 3.93 -3.00
C PRO A 47 -10.09 2.51 -2.55
N ALA A 48 -8.81 2.26 -2.28
CA ALA A 48 -8.31 0.99 -1.80
C ALA A 48 -8.20 0.91 -0.27
N PHE A 49 -8.44 2.00 0.48
CA PHE A 49 -8.32 2.01 1.93
C PHE A 49 -9.22 0.95 2.60
N PRO A 50 -8.74 0.20 3.61
CA PRO A 50 -7.41 0.27 4.23
C PRO A 50 -6.34 -0.59 3.52
N PHE A 51 -6.58 -1.19 2.36
CA PHE A 51 -5.61 -2.02 1.64
C PHE A 51 -4.56 -1.19 0.88
N ILE A 52 -3.73 -0.51 1.67
CA ILE A 52 -2.65 0.38 1.23
C ILE A 52 -1.34 0.00 1.93
N GLY A 53 -0.22 0.48 1.40
CA GLY A 53 1.07 0.26 2.04
C GLY A 53 2.25 0.87 1.29
N GLY A 54 3.44 0.56 1.79
CA GLY A 54 4.70 0.90 1.17
C GLY A 54 5.38 -0.27 0.47
N ALA A 55 6.18 0.03 -0.54
CA ALA A 55 7.02 -0.95 -1.24
C ALA A 55 8.45 -0.46 -1.39
N ALA A 56 9.42 -1.38 -1.37
CA ALA A 56 10.82 -1.04 -1.62
C ALA A 56 11.08 -0.49 -3.03
N LEU A 57 10.23 -0.84 -4.00
CA LEU A 57 10.31 -0.29 -5.36
C LEU A 57 9.74 1.13 -5.47
N ALA A 58 9.03 1.63 -4.45
CA ALA A 58 8.57 3.01 -4.35
C ALA A 58 9.63 3.89 -3.67
N ALA A 59 10.86 3.87 -4.21
CA ALA A 59 12.05 4.50 -3.61
C ALA A 59 12.02 6.06 -3.57
N GLY A 60 10.93 6.69 -4.01
CA GLY A 60 10.75 8.14 -3.99
C GLY A 60 9.63 8.59 -4.93
N TRP A 61 9.45 9.91 -4.99
CA TRP A 61 8.33 10.57 -5.71
C TRP A 61 8.16 10.16 -7.18
N ALA A 62 9.23 9.88 -7.91
CA ALA A 62 9.16 9.50 -9.33
C ALA A 62 9.16 7.98 -9.57
N ALA A 63 9.03 7.17 -8.51
CA ALA A 63 9.11 5.73 -8.64
C ALA A 63 7.88 5.18 -9.38
N ALA A 64 8.11 4.35 -10.40
CA ALA A 64 7.04 3.73 -11.19
C ALA A 64 6.11 2.80 -10.38
N ALA A 65 6.53 2.42 -9.16
CA ALA A 65 5.69 1.65 -8.25
C ALA A 65 4.61 2.50 -7.56
N CYS A 66 4.76 3.82 -7.50
CA CYS A 66 3.79 4.70 -6.84
C CYS A 66 2.43 4.65 -7.54
N GLY A 67 1.37 4.42 -6.76
CA GLY A 67 -0.01 4.33 -7.27
C GLY A 67 -0.36 3.02 -7.96
N THR A 68 0.58 2.09 -8.05
CA THR A 68 0.29 0.76 -8.60
C THR A 68 -0.41 -0.12 -7.57
N CYS A 69 -1.27 -1.02 -8.05
CA CYS A 69 -2.01 -1.97 -7.21
C CYS A 69 -1.42 -3.38 -7.42
N TRP A 70 -0.96 -4.01 -6.34
CA TRP A 70 -0.28 -5.31 -6.39
C TRP A 70 -1.12 -6.37 -5.70
N GLU A 71 -1.34 -7.48 -6.39
CA GLU A 71 -1.96 -8.68 -5.81
C GLU A 71 -0.89 -9.48 -5.05
N LEU A 72 -1.10 -9.63 -3.75
CA LEU A 72 -0.29 -10.47 -2.87
C LEU A 72 -1.02 -11.79 -2.64
N ALA A 73 -0.28 -12.88 -2.65
CA ALA A 73 -0.82 -14.22 -2.38
C ALA A 73 0.00 -14.94 -1.32
N TYR A 74 -0.67 -15.49 -0.32
CA TYR A 74 -0.07 -16.33 0.72
C TYR A 74 -0.99 -17.52 1.02
N ALA A 75 -0.46 -18.73 0.81
CA ALA A 75 -1.25 -19.97 0.79
C ALA A 75 -2.48 -19.87 -0.15
N ARG A 76 -3.69 -19.81 0.40
CA ARG A 76 -4.96 -19.70 -0.35
C ARG A 76 -5.57 -18.30 -0.35
N TYR A 77 -4.94 -17.35 0.33
CA TYR A 77 -5.46 -16.01 0.55
C TYR A 77 -4.79 -15.00 -0.36
N THR A 78 -5.56 -14.00 -0.77
CA THR A 78 -5.10 -12.93 -1.63
C THR A 78 -5.61 -11.58 -1.15
N VAL A 79 -4.80 -10.54 -1.33
CA VAL A 79 -5.19 -9.14 -1.11
C VAL A 79 -4.56 -8.28 -2.18
N ALA A 80 -5.31 -7.27 -2.66
CA ALA A 80 -4.80 -6.27 -3.58
C ALA A 80 -4.43 -5.02 -2.78
N VAL A 81 -3.18 -4.58 -2.85
CA VAL A 81 -2.65 -3.46 -2.07
C VAL A 81 -2.24 -2.33 -2.99
N LEU A 82 -2.73 -1.11 -2.69
CA LEU A 82 -2.28 0.11 -3.34
C LEU A 82 -0.96 0.60 -2.72
N VAL A 83 0.07 0.76 -3.55
CA VAL A 83 1.38 1.27 -3.12
C VAL A 83 1.35 2.79 -3.05
N ILE A 84 1.47 3.33 -1.83
CA ILE A 84 1.42 4.77 -1.56
C ILE A 84 2.70 5.33 -0.93
N ASP A 85 3.61 4.46 -0.51
CA ASP A 85 4.77 4.86 0.27
C ASP A 85 6.01 4.00 -0.03
N HIS A 86 7.16 4.43 0.49
CA HIS A 86 8.37 3.64 0.50
C HIS A 86 8.39 2.67 1.68
N ALA A 87 8.90 1.45 1.47
CA ALA A 87 9.28 0.53 2.54
C ALA A 87 10.78 0.20 2.41
N SER A 88 11.50 0.07 3.54
CA SER A 88 12.94 -0.22 3.49
C SER A 88 13.29 -1.57 2.85
N ALA A 89 12.38 -2.55 2.93
CA ALA A 89 12.49 -3.84 2.28
C ALA A 89 11.09 -4.40 1.98
N GLY A 90 10.98 -5.15 0.89
CA GLY A 90 9.75 -5.88 0.54
C GLY A 90 8.52 -4.96 0.46
N LEU A 91 7.44 -5.38 1.13
CA LEU A 91 6.23 -4.58 1.35
C LEU A 91 5.95 -4.39 2.84
N ASN A 92 5.39 -3.24 3.18
CA ASN A 92 4.87 -2.95 4.50
C ASN A 92 3.43 -2.42 4.36
N ILE A 93 2.44 -3.18 4.80
CA ILE A 93 1.02 -2.94 4.48
C ILE A 93 0.20 -2.65 5.74
N SER A 94 -1.06 -2.25 5.60
CA SER A 94 -2.00 -2.17 6.72
C SER A 94 -2.14 -3.50 7.46
N VAL A 95 -2.48 -3.43 8.75
CA VAL A 95 -2.78 -4.63 9.54
C VAL A 95 -4.00 -5.34 8.94
N GLU A 96 -5.03 -4.62 8.49
CA GLU A 96 -6.20 -5.23 7.84
C GLU A 96 -5.83 -5.98 6.55
N ALA A 97 -4.95 -5.42 5.70
CA ALA A 97 -4.50 -6.10 4.50
C ALA A 97 -3.66 -7.35 4.84
N PHE A 98 -2.80 -7.24 5.86
CA PHE A 98 -1.97 -8.35 6.31
C PHE A 98 -2.81 -9.49 6.91
N ASP A 99 -3.82 -9.16 7.71
CA ASP A 99 -4.75 -10.13 8.28
C ASP A 99 -5.54 -10.84 7.19
N GLN A 100 -6.05 -10.11 6.19
CA GLN A 100 -6.72 -10.73 5.03
C GLN A 100 -5.79 -11.71 4.30
N LEU A 101 -4.50 -11.36 4.14
CA LEU A 101 -3.50 -12.23 3.52
C LEU A 101 -3.20 -13.49 4.35
N HIS A 102 -3.50 -13.51 5.65
CA HIS A 102 -3.31 -14.66 6.53
C HIS A 102 -4.62 -15.38 6.90
N GLY A 103 -5.74 -14.97 6.30
CA GLY A 103 -7.06 -15.57 6.56
C GLY A 103 -7.77 -15.07 7.81
N GLY A 104 -7.30 -13.96 8.39
CA GLY A 104 -8.06 -13.18 9.35
C GLY A 104 -9.26 -12.51 8.68
N THR A 105 -10.30 -12.25 9.45
CA THR A 105 -11.39 -11.37 9.03
C THR A 105 -10.92 -9.93 9.17
N ALA A 106 -10.50 -9.31 8.07
CA ALA A 106 -10.34 -7.85 8.03
C ALA A 106 -11.65 -7.20 8.49
N ALA A 107 -11.60 -6.34 9.51
CA ALA A 107 -12.77 -5.62 9.98
C ALA A 107 -13.29 -4.75 8.83
N ARG A 108 -14.52 -5.04 8.38
CA ARG A 108 -15.24 -4.21 7.41
C ARG A 108 -16.21 -3.30 8.15
#